data_AF-A0A0P1GRE9-F1
#
_entry.id   AF-A0A0P1GRE9-F1
#
_cell.length_a   1.000
_cell.length_b   1.000
_cell.length_c   1.000
_cell.angle_alpha   90.00
_cell.angle_beta   90.00
_cell.angle_gamma   90.00
#
_symmetry.space_group_name_H-M   'P 1'
#
loop_
_entity.id
_entity.type
_entity.pdbx_description
1 polymer ?
#
loop_
_entity_poly.entity_id
_entity_poly.type
_entity_poly.pdbx_seq_one_letter_code
_entity_poly.pdbx_strand_id
1 'polypeptide(L)' 'MRFAFIAKNADMLPVERLCQIMGVSPRGYRAYRNRPLSQSQRKDMVVLAHIREQFALSLSSYGRPA' A
#
# COMPACT_ATOMS: atom_id res chain seq x y z
N MET A 1 -9.80 0.20 2.70
CA MET A 1 -10.24 -1.22 2.68
C MET A 1 -10.98 -1.60 1.41
N ARG A 2 -12.10 -0.96 1.03
CA ARG A 2 -12.89 -1.36 -0.16
C ARG A 2 -12.11 -1.35 -1.48
N PHE A 3 -11.44 -0.25 -1.81
CA PHE A 3 -10.67 -0.16 -3.05
C PHE A 3 -9.44 -1.08 -3.09
N ALA A 4 -8.83 -1.35 -1.94
CA ALA A 4 -7.72 -2.30 -1.83
C ALA A 4 -8.18 -3.74 -2.13
N PHE A 5 -9.37 -4.12 -1.66
CA PHE A 5 -10.00 -5.39 -2.01
C PHE A 5 -10.24 -5.50 -3.52
N ILE A 6 -10.77 -4.45 -4.15
CA ILE A 6 -10.99 -4.42 -5.60
C ILE A 6 -9.65 -4.57 -6.34
N ALA A 7 -8.60 -3.85 -5.92
CA ALA A 7 -7.28 -3.93 -6.53
C ALA A 7 -6.68 -5.35 -6.44
N LYS A 8 -6.85 -6.03 -5.31
CA LYS A 8 -6.35 -7.40 -5.12
C LYS A 8 -7.06 -8.44 -5.99
N ASN A 9 -8.32 -8.20 -6.38
CA ASN A 9 -9.14 -9.16 -7.11
C ASN A 9 -9.41 -8.76 -8.57
N ALA A 10 -8.84 -7.65 -9.04
CA ALA A 10 -9.09 -7.10 -10.37
C ALA A 10 -8.63 -8.02 -11.52
N ASP A 11 -7.69 -8.93 -11.25
CA ASP A 11 -7.20 -9.90 -12.24
C ASP A 11 -8.14 -11.12 -12.39
N MET A 12 -8.96 -11.39 -11.38
CA MET A 12 -9.86 -12.55 -11.35
C MET A 12 -11.29 -12.20 -11.79
N LEU A 13 -11.72 -10.95 -11.58
CA LEU A 13 -13.09 -10.51 -11.83
C LEU A 13 -13.11 -9.11 -12.46
N PRO A 14 -14.10 -8.83 -13.33
CA PRO A 14 -14.28 -7.48 -13.87
C PRO A 14 -14.40 -6.43 -12.77
N VAL A 15 -13.61 -5.36 -12.89
CA VAL A 15 -13.58 -4.25 -11.92
C VAL A 15 -14.97 -3.65 -11.70
N GLU A 16 -15.79 -3.56 -12.75
CA GLU A 16 -17.16 -3.02 -12.65
C GLU A 16 -18.04 -3.86 -11.72
N ARG A 17 -17.95 -5.19 -11.81
CA ARG A 17 -18.66 -6.12 -10.93
C ARG A 17 -18.16 -5.99 -9.49
N LEU A 18 -16.85 -5.89 -9.30
CA LEU A 18 -16.27 -5.66 -7.97
C LEU A 18 -16.69 -4.32 -7.37
N CYS A 19 -16.78 -3.26 -8.18
CA CYS A 19 -17.29 -1.96 -7.76
C CYS A 19 -18.76 -2.04 -7.30
N GLN A 20 -19.61 -2.76 -8.05
CA GLN A 20 -21.01 -3.00 -7.66
C GLN A 20 -21.10 -3.78 -6.34
N ILE A 21 -20.37 -4.90 -6.21
CA ILE A 21 -20.36 -5.73 -4.99
C ILE A 21 -19.91 -4.90 -3.77
N MET A 22 -18.88 -4.08 -3.93
CA MET A 22 -18.33 -3.27 -2.84
C MET A 22 -19.09 -1.96 -2.61
N GLY A 23 -20.13 -1.66 -3.40
CA GLY A 23 -20.93 -0.44 -3.31
C GLY A 23 -20.10 0.82 -3.50
N VAL A 24 -19.20 0.84 -4.48
CA VAL A 24 -18.35 2.01 -4.81
C VAL A 24 -18.44 2.34 -6.29
N SER A 25 -18.17 3.59 -6.66
CA SER A 25 -18.16 3.98 -8.07
C SER A 25 -16.87 3.56 -8.77
N PRO A 26 -16.93 3.13 -10.05
CA PRO A 26 -15.73 2.89 -10.87
C PRO A 26 -14.82 4.12 -10.97
N ARG A 27 -15.41 5.33 -11.00
CA ARG A 27 -14.67 6.59 -10.96
C ARG A 27 -13.86 6.75 -9.67
N GLY A 28 -14.46 6.41 -8.51
CA GLY A 28 -13.77 6.41 -7.22
C GLY A 28 -12.61 5.42 -7.19
N TYR A 29 -12.78 4.22 -7.77
CA TYR A 29 -11.70 3.25 -7.88
C TYR A 29 -10.57 3.73 -8.80
N ARG A 30 -10.88 4.35 -9.94
CA ARG A 30 -9.86 4.97 -10.82
C ARG A 30 -9.10 6.08 -10.10
N ALA A 31 -9.80 6.94 -9.36
CA ALA A 31 -9.16 7.98 -8.55
C ALA A 31 -8.26 7.39 -7.45
N TYR A 32 -8.66 6.29 -6.82
CA TYR A 32 -7.84 5.55 -5.88
C TYR A 32 -6.56 4.99 -6.54
N ARG A 33 -6.66 4.37 -7.72
CA ARG A 33 -5.50 3.82 -8.45
C ARG A 33 -4.51 4.89 -8.90
N ASN A 34 -5.02 6.04 -9.34
CA ASN A 34 -4.21 7.14 -9.83
C ASN A 34 -3.73 8.07 -8.71
N ARG A 35 -4.11 7.79 -7.45
CA ARG A 35 -3.75 8.66 -6.33
C ARG A 35 -2.24 8.61 -6.15
N PRO A 36 -1.54 9.76 -6.25
CA PRO A 36 -0.11 9.79 -5.96
C PRO A 36 0.12 9.46 -4.48
N LEU A 37 1.28 8.90 -4.17
CA LEU A 37 1.73 8.71 -2.80
C LEU A 37 1.64 10.04 -2.03
N SER A 38 1.11 9.99 -0.81
CA SER A 38 1.04 11.17 0.04
C SER A 38 2.44 11.63 0.46
N GLN A 39 2.59 12.90 0.86
CA GLN A 39 3.87 13.39 1.34
C GLN A 39 4.35 12.64 2.60
N SER A 40 3.45 12.25 3.49
CA SER A 40 3.79 11.44 4.67
C SER A 40 4.32 10.07 4.25
N GLN A 41 3.64 9.38 3.32
CA GLN A 41 4.10 8.07 2.83
C GLN A 41 5.48 8.14 2.19
N ARG A 42 5.78 9.21 1.45
CA ARG A 42 7.13 9.42 0.88
C ARG A 42 8.19 9.59 1.97
N LYS A 43 7.88 10.39 3.01
CA LYS A 43 8.79 10.55 4.17
C LYS A 43 9.00 9.23 4.90
N ASP A 44 7.94 8.47 5.12
CA ASP A 44 8.00 7.17 5.78
C ASP A 44 8.88 6.18 4.99
N MET A 45 8.84 6.21 3.65
CA MET A 45 9.74 5.39 2.83
C MET A 45 11.21 5.74 3.03
N VAL A 46 11.55 7.02 3.15
CA VAL A 46 12.93 7.48 3.42
C VAL A 46 13.38 7.00 4.79
N VAL A 47 12.55 7.20 5.82
CA VAL A 47 12.85 6.74 7.19
C VAL A 47 13.02 5.22 7.21
N LEU A 48 12.14 4.48 6.54
CA LEU A 48 12.17 3.03 6.49
C LEU A 48 13.39 2.49 5.73
N ALA A 49 13.88 3.20 4.71
CA ALA A 49 15.14 2.89 4.06
C ALA A 49 16.32 3.03 5.03
N HIS A 50 16.40 4.14 5.78
CA HIS A 50 17.45 4.35 6.79
C HIS A 50 17.40 3.32 7.93
N ILE A 51 16.21 2.96 8.40
CA ILE A 51 16.05 1.91 9.42
C ILE A 51 16.63 0.58 8.92
N ARG A 52 16.33 0.20 7.66
CA ARG A 52 16.83 -1.04 7.07
C ARG A 52 18.34 -1.03 6.88
N GLU A 53 18.89 0.09 6.45
CA GLU A 53 20.33 0.31 6.33
C GLU A 53 21.03 0.15 7.69
N GLN A 54 20.55 0.87 8.71
CA GLN A 54 21.12 0.78 10.05
C GLN A 54 21.01 -0.63 10.66
N PHE A 55 19.88 -1.30 10.42
CA PHE A 55 19.70 -2.68 10.84
C PHE A 55 20.72 -3.63 10.18
N ALA A 56 20.96 -3.48 8.88
CA ALA A 56 21.95 -4.28 8.16
C ALA A 56 23.38 -4.01 8.69
N LEU A 57 23.74 -2.74 8.93
CA LEU A 57 25.03 -2.36 9.52
C LEU A 57 25.24 -2.94 10.92
N SER A 58 24.16 -3.10 11.69
CA SER A 58 24.20 -3.72 13.02
C SER A 58 24.32 -5.25 13.00
N LEU A 59 24.55 -5.89 11.85
CA LEU A 59 24.51 -7.35 11.71
C LEU A 59 23.18 -7.94 12.21
N SER A 60 22.08 -7.22 11.97
CA SER A 60 20.73 -7.61 12.41
C SER A 60 20.56 -7.73 13.94
N SER A 61 21.42 -7.10 14.73
CA SER A 61 21.31 -7.08 16.20
C SER A 61 20.39 -5.96 16.72
N TYR A 62 20.28 -4.86 15.99
CA TYR A 62 19.45 -3.71 16.38
C TYR A 62 17.96 -4.11 16.50
N GLY A 63 17.36 -3.88 17.67
CA GLY A 63 15.94 -4.21 17.94
C GLY A 63 15.67 -5.65 18.39
N ARG A 64 16.71 -6.47 18.62
CA ARG A 64 16.56 -7.80 19.22
C ARG A 64 16.31 -7.66 20.74
N PRO A 65 15.25 -8.26 21.31
CA PRO A 65 15.09 -8.29 22.76
C PRO A 65 16.21 -9.13 23.39
N ALA A 66 16.69 -8.67 24.55
CA ALA A 66 17.70 -9.35 25.35
C ALA A 66 17.14 -10.62 26.02
#